data_AF-A0A822AV53-F1
#
_entry.id   AF-A0A822AV53-F1
#
_cell.length_a   1.000
_cell.length_b   1.000
_cell.length_c   1.000
_cell.angle_alpha   90.00
_cell.angle_beta   90.00
_cell.angle_gamma   90.00
#
_symmetry.space_group_name_H-M   'P 1'
#
loop_
_entity.id
_entity.type
_entity.pdbx_description
1 polymer ?
#
loop_
_entity_poly.entity_id
_entity_poly.type
_entity_poly.pdbx_seq_one_letter_code
_entity_poly.pdbx_strand_id
1 'polypeptide(L)'
;MMKRVAVVTGANKGIGYAIVDKLCSLFDGIIYLTARNEEFGLQALKHLHTTNPDSEKKVKFHQLDITNVESIHRLAEHIKRTHGGLDILINNAAIAFKSNDITPFGDQAEITAQTNFFGTINVCNALFPLLRDHARIVNVSSRAGMLDSIKNPEIRQNLIAHTATIESVSDILNDFIK
;
A
#
# COMPACT_ATOMS: atom_id res chain seq x y z
N MET A 1 -15.00 -1.69 24.06
CA MET A 1 -13.92 -0.97 23.35
C MET A 1 -14.04 -1.25 21.86
N MET A 2 -13.80 -0.25 21.00
CA MET A 2 -13.73 -0.48 19.55
C MET A 2 -12.51 -1.36 19.24
N LYS A 3 -12.68 -2.37 18.37
CA LYS A 3 -11.58 -3.26 17.99
C LYS A 3 -10.50 -2.46 17.25
N ARG A 4 -9.23 -2.83 17.45
CA ARG A 4 -8.12 -2.28 16.67
C ARG A 4 -8.25 -2.73 15.21
N VAL A 5 -7.74 -1.92 14.28
CA VAL A 5 -7.85 -2.13 12.84
C VAL A 5 -6.48 -1.98 12.18
N ALA A 6 -6.11 -3.00 11.40
CA ALA A 6 -4.97 -2.99 10.50
C ALA A 6 -5.47 -3.05 9.05
N VAL A 7 -4.84 -2.29 8.15
CA VAL A 7 -5.09 -2.33 6.70
C VAL A 7 -3.79 -2.68 5.99
N VAL A 8 -3.82 -3.70 5.14
CA VAL A 8 -2.66 -4.12 4.34
C VAL A 8 -3.01 -4.00 2.86
N THR A 9 -2.28 -3.17 2.12
CA THR A 9 -2.52 -2.97 0.68
C THR A 9 -1.88 -4.07 -0.16
N GLY A 10 -2.57 -4.54 -1.21
CA GLY A 10 -2.00 -5.53 -2.15
C GLY A 10 -1.68 -6.89 -1.51
N ALA A 11 -2.59 -7.39 -0.68
CA ALA A 11 -2.36 -8.51 0.22
C ALA A 11 -2.97 -9.85 -0.25
N ASN A 12 -3.40 -9.97 -1.52
CA ASN A 12 -3.90 -11.25 -2.04
C ASN A 12 -2.80 -12.26 -2.36
N LYS A 13 -1.52 -11.87 -2.34
CA LYS A 13 -0.37 -12.75 -2.59
C LYS A 13 0.91 -12.17 -2.01
N GLY A 14 1.99 -12.97 -2.03
CA GLY A 14 3.35 -12.53 -1.74
C GLY A 14 3.52 -11.95 -0.32
N ILE A 15 4.31 -10.87 -0.22
CA ILE A 15 4.67 -10.24 1.06
C ILE A 15 3.42 -9.77 1.82
N GLY A 16 2.50 -9.07 1.16
CA GLY A 16 1.27 -8.59 1.79
C GLY A 16 0.41 -9.71 2.38
N TYR A 17 0.29 -10.84 1.69
CA TYR A 17 -0.42 -12.02 2.21
C TYR A 17 0.25 -12.58 3.46
N ALA A 18 1.58 -12.76 3.43
CA ALA A 18 2.36 -13.24 4.56
C ALA A 18 2.30 -12.29 5.77
N ILE A 19 2.22 -10.98 5.53
CA ILE A 19 2.00 -9.97 6.56
C ILE A 19 0.62 -10.18 7.21
N VAL A 20 -0.44 -10.32 6.43
CA VAL A 20 -1.80 -10.56 6.97
C VAL A 20 -1.84 -11.85 7.80
N ASP A 21 -1.26 -12.93 7.28
CA ASP A 21 -1.16 -14.21 7.99
C ASP A 21 -0.44 -14.06 9.33
N LYS A 22 0.74 -13.42 9.33
CA LYS A 22 1.51 -13.23 10.57
C LYS A 22 0.78 -12.33 11.57
N LEU A 23 0.10 -11.28 11.09
CA LEU A 23 -0.70 -10.39 11.93
C LEU A 23 -1.83 -11.13 12.65
N CYS A 24 -2.36 -12.24 12.12
CA CYS A 24 -3.39 -13.03 12.82
C CYS A 24 -2.91 -13.47 14.21
N SER A 25 -1.63 -13.82 14.35
CA SER A 25 -1.01 -14.23 15.62
C SER A 25 -0.54 -13.08 16.50
N LEU A 26 -0.23 -11.91 15.93
CA LEU A 26 0.42 -10.80 16.64
C LEU A 26 -0.51 -9.63 16.97
N PHE A 27 -1.59 -9.49 16.21
CA PHE A 27 -2.49 -8.35 16.30
C PHE A 27 -3.82 -8.76 16.94
N ASP A 28 -4.19 -8.05 17.99
CA ASP A 28 -5.50 -8.16 18.62
C ASP A 28 -6.46 -7.14 18.02
N GLY A 29 -7.08 -7.50 16.89
CA GLY A 29 -7.95 -6.61 16.14
C GLY A 29 -8.46 -7.21 14.83
N ILE A 30 -9.08 -6.37 14.02
CA ILE A 30 -9.54 -6.67 12.66
C ILE A 30 -8.43 -6.31 11.67
N ILE A 31 -8.16 -7.20 10.73
CA ILE A 31 -7.15 -7.04 9.69
C ILE A 31 -7.87 -7.01 8.34
N TYR A 32 -7.70 -5.95 7.58
CA TYR A 32 -8.19 -5.87 6.21
C TYR A 32 -7.13 -6.36 5.24
N LEU A 33 -7.38 -7.54 4.67
CA LEU A 33 -6.72 -8.02 3.47
C LEU A 33 -7.36 -7.26 2.29
N THR A 34 -6.57 -6.47 1.57
CA THR A 34 -7.07 -5.73 0.42
C THR A 34 -6.41 -6.16 -0.87
N ALA A 35 -7.15 -6.05 -1.97
CA ALA A 35 -6.67 -6.38 -3.31
C ALA A 35 -7.43 -5.58 -4.36
N ARG A 36 -6.76 -5.30 -5.48
CA ARG A 36 -7.38 -4.60 -6.62
C ARG A 36 -8.50 -5.43 -7.23
N ASN A 37 -8.21 -6.70 -7.51
CA ASN A 37 -9.18 -7.63 -8.06
C ASN A 37 -9.89 -8.35 -6.90
N GLU A 38 -11.21 -8.21 -6.85
CA GLU A 38 -12.06 -8.75 -5.78
C GLU A 38 -12.04 -10.28 -5.74
N GLU A 39 -12.11 -10.94 -6.89
CA GLU A 39 -12.07 -12.40 -6.99
C GLU A 39 -10.78 -12.96 -6.38
N PHE A 40 -9.61 -12.44 -6.77
CA PHE A 40 -8.34 -12.89 -6.22
C PHE A 40 -8.19 -12.55 -4.73
N GLY A 41 -8.77 -11.44 -4.28
CA GLY A 41 -8.80 -11.08 -2.86
C GLY A 41 -9.62 -12.06 -2.02
N LEU A 42 -10.81 -12.42 -2.49
CA LEU A 42 -11.69 -13.39 -1.84
C LEU A 42 -11.12 -14.81 -1.86
N GLN A 43 -10.46 -15.21 -2.96
CA GLN A 43 -9.74 -16.48 -3.04
C GLN A 43 -8.61 -16.54 -2.00
N ALA A 44 -7.81 -15.48 -1.87
CA ALA A 44 -6.75 -15.38 -0.87
C ALA A 44 -7.31 -15.44 0.56
N LEU A 45 -8.40 -14.72 0.84
CA LEU A 45 -9.07 -14.75 2.14
C LEU A 45 -9.56 -16.17 2.48
N LYS A 46 -10.23 -16.83 1.55
CA LYS A 46 -10.72 -18.22 1.73
C LYS A 46 -9.57 -19.18 2.00
N HIS A 47 -8.48 -19.05 1.25
CA HIS A 47 -7.28 -19.85 1.49
C HIS A 47 -6.72 -19.61 2.89
N LEU A 48 -6.61 -18.34 3.31
CA LEU A 48 -6.12 -18.00 4.65
C LEU A 48 -7.00 -18.55 5.77
N HIS A 49 -8.33 -18.48 5.64
CA HIS A 49 -9.24 -19.09 6.61
C HIS A 49 -9.10 -20.61 6.69
N THR A 50 -8.71 -21.25 5.59
CA THR A 50 -8.47 -22.70 5.56
C THR A 50 -7.15 -23.08 6.24
N THR A 51 -6.10 -22.27 6.04
CA THR A 51 -4.74 -22.59 6.53
C THR A 51 -4.42 -22.01 7.90
N ASN A 52 -5.12 -20.95 8.32
CA ASN A 52 -4.95 -20.27 9.59
C ASN A 52 -6.32 -20.01 10.24
N PRO A 53 -6.80 -20.88 11.16
CA PRO A 53 -8.11 -20.75 11.80
C PRO A 53 -8.31 -19.43 12.59
N ASP A 54 -7.25 -18.82 13.11
CA ASP A 54 -7.35 -17.54 13.82
C ASP A 54 -7.81 -16.40 12.91
N SER A 55 -7.58 -16.56 11.60
CA SER A 55 -7.94 -15.55 10.61
C SER A 55 -9.46 -15.41 10.43
N GLU A 56 -10.27 -16.43 10.67
CA GLU A 56 -11.73 -16.40 10.43
C GLU A 56 -12.43 -15.31 11.25
N LYS A 57 -11.94 -15.03 12.46
CA LYS A 57 -12.51 -14.01 13.36
C LYS A 57 -11.85 -12.64 13.22
N LYS A 58 -10.69 -12.57 12.56
CA LYS A 58 -9.81 -11.39 12.55
C LYS A 58 -9.70 -10.75 11.17
N VAL A 59 -9.62 -11.54 10.10
CA VAL A 59 -9.33 -11.04 8.76
C VAL A 59 -10.63 -10.82 7.99
N LYS A 60 -10.74 -9.65 7.37
CA LYS A 60 -11.82 -9.28 6.46
C LYS A 60 -11.23 -8.89 5.12
N PHE A 61 -11.99 -9.11 4.05
CA PHE A 61 -11.65 -8.57 2.75
C PHE A 61 -12.29 -7.20 2.53
N HIS A 62 -11.58 -6.30 1.86
CA HIS A 62 -12.16 -5.13 1.20
C HIS A 62 -11.39 -4.84 -0.08
N GLN A 63 -12.10 -4.57 -1.18
CA GLN A 63 -11.46 -4.21 -2.45
C GLN A 63 -10.70 -2.88 -2.30
N LEU A 64 -9.48 -2.83 -2.84
CA LEU A 64 -8.67 -1.61 -2.91
C LEU A 64 -7.78 -1.65 -4.14
N ASP A 65 -7.98 -0.70 -5.04
CA ASP A 65 -7.02 -0.32 -6.07
C ASP A 65 -6.41 1.03 -5.72
N ILE A 66 -5.10 1.04 -5.42
CA ILE A 66 -4.42 2.24 -4.97
C ILE A 66 -4.23 3.28 -6.09
N THR A 67 -4.47 2.92 -7.34
CA THR A 67 -4.46 3.89 -8.46
C THR A 67 -5.86 4.43 -8.78
N ASN A 68 -6.88 4.03 -8.02
CA ASN A 68 -8.27 4.46 -8.23
C ASN A 68 -8.78 5.22 -7.01
N VAL A 69 -8.90 6.54 -7.14
CA VAL A 69 -9.33 7.45 -6.05
C VAL A 69 -10.67 7.03 -5.42
N GLU A 70 -11.63 6.61 -6.24
CA GLU A 70 -12.94 6.18 -5.76
C GLU A 70 -12.85 4.85 -4.97
N SER A 71 -11.99 3.92 -5.39
CA SER A 71 -11.70 2.70 -4.62
C SER A 71 -11.11 3.02 -3.25
N ILE A 72 -10.17 3.97 -3.20
CA ILE A 72 -9.56 4.44 -1.95
C ILE A 72 -10.61 5.09 -1.04
N HIS A 73 -11.46 5.97 -1.57
CA HIS A 73 -12.52 6.63 -0.81
C HIS A 73 -13.53 5.63 -0.25
N ARG A 74 -13.95 4.63 -1.04
CA ARG A 74 -14.84 3.57 -0.54
C ARG A 74 -14.24 2.83 0.66
N LEU A 75 -12.93 2.50 0.61
CA LEU A 75 -12.26 1.90 1.75
C LEU A 75 -12.20 2.85 2.95
N ALA A 76 -11.80 4.11 2.75
CA ALA A 76 -11.70 5.11 3.81
C ALA A 76 -13.04 5.30 4.54
N GLU A 77 -14.14 5.49 3.78
CA GLU A 77 -15.49 5.63 4.34
C GLU A 77 -15.95 4.35 5.05
N HIS A 78 -15.62 3.17 4.50
CA HIS A 78 -15.91 1.91 5.18
C HIS A 78 -15.20 1.81 6.53
N ILE A 79 -13.90 2.13 6.60
CA ILE A 79 -13.12 2.11 7.84
C ILE A 79 -13.67 3.12 8.84
N LYS A 80 -13.92 4.35 8.40
CA LYS A 80 -14.48 5.43 9.24
C LYS A 80 -15.84 5.04 9.81
N ARG A 81 -16.78 4.59 8.98
CA ARG A 81 -18.13 4.22 9.40
C ARG A 81 -18.16 2.98 10.30
N THR A 82 -17.32 1.98 10.01
CA THR A 82 -17.37 0.69 10.71
C THR A 82 -16.57 0.69 12.00
N HIS A 83 -15.45 1.42 12.04
CA HIS A 83 -14.48 1.34 13.15
C HIS A 83 -14.08 2.69 13.74
N GLY A 84 -14.49 3.80 13.14
CA GLY A 84 -14.12 5.16 13.57
C GLY A 84 -12.65 5.52 13.34
N GLY A 85 -11.84 4.63 12.75
CA GLY A 85 -10.41 4.86 12.52
C GLY A 85 -9.60 3.57 12.35
N LEU A 86 -8.29 3.71 12.18
CA LEU A 86 -7.33 2.60 12.09
C LEU A 86 -6.06 2.82 12.91
N ASP A 87 -5.39 1.73 13.26
CA ASP A 87 -4.19 1.71 14.11
C ASP A 87 -2.93 1.25 13.35
N ILE A 88 -3.08 0.50 12.27
CA ILE A 88 -1.95 0.05 11.43
C ILE A 88 -2.31 0.23 9.97
N LEU A 89 -1.47 0.95 9.23
CA LEU A 89 -1.51 1.01 7.77
C LEU A 89 -0.21 0.43 7.20
N ILE A 90 -0.32 -0.62 6.38
CA ILE A 90 0.81 -1.22 5.68
C ILE A 90 0.61 -1.01 4.18
N ASN A 91 1.31 -0.03 3.64
CA ASN A 91 1.37 0.23 2.20
C ASN A 91 2.36 -0.75 1.55
N ASN A 92 1.84 -1.88 1.08
CA ASN A 92 2.60 -2.96 0.45
C ASN A 92 2.33 -3.09 -1.06
N ALA A 93 1.17 -2.64 -1.54
CA ALA A 93 0.82 -2.70 -2.96
C ALA A 93 1.87 -1.97 -3.82
N ALA A 94 2.45 -2.72 -4.75
CA ALA A 94 3.45 -2.23 -5.70
C ALA A 94 3.50 -3.14 -6.92
N ILE A 95 4.10 -2.64 -8.00
CA ILE A 95 4.42 -3.40 -9.21
C ILE A 95 5.86 -3.19 -9.64
N ALA A 96 6.36 -4.11 -10.44
CA ALA A 96 7.60 -3.98 -11.19
C ALA A 96 7.48 -4.80 -12.47
N PHE A 97 7.91 -4.22 -13.59
CA PHE A 97 8.05 -4.94 -14.85
C PHE A 97 9.26 -5.88 -14.78
N LYS A 98 9.21 -6.98 -15.53
CA LYS A 98 10.34 -7.90 -15.64
C LYS A 98 11.40 -7.30 -16.57
N SER A 99 12.65 -7.72 -16.41
CA SER A 99 13.76 -7.23 -17.23
C SER A 99 13.62 -7.54 -18.72
N ASN A 100 12.79 -8.51 -19.09
CA ASN A 100 12.51 -8.92 -20.47
C ASN A 100 11.10 -8.50 -20.94
N ASP A 101 10.44 -7.58 -20.24
CA ASP A 101 9.16 -7.04 -20.66
C ASP A 101 9.34 -6.14 -21.90
N ILE A 102 8.38 -6.21 -22.83
CA ILE A 102 8.44 -5.51 -24.11
C ILE A 102 7.66 -4.19 -24.11
N THR A 103 6.95 -3.88 -23.02
CA THR A 103 6.26 -2.59 -22.86
C THR A 103 7.27 -1.44 -23.02
N PRO A 104 6.96 -0.37 -23.76
CA PRO A 104 7.84 0.80 -23.89
C PRO A 104 8.28 1.35 -22.52
N PHE A 105 9.53 1.81 -22.42
CA PHE A 105 10.08 2.28 -21.14
C PHE A 105 9.26 3.41 -20.51
N GLY A 106 8.76 4.35 -21.33
CA GLY A 106 7.90 5.44 -20.85
C GLY A 106 6.64 4.92 -20.16
N ASP A 107 5.93 3.98 -20.79
CA ASP A 107 4.74 3.34 -20.20
C ASP A 107 5.10 2.57 -18.92
N GLN A 108 6.23 1.86 -18.90
CA GLN A 108 6.69 1.17 -17.68
C GLN A 108 6.94 2.16 -16.54
N ALA A 109 7.62 3.27 -16.83
CA ALA A 109 7.94 4.32 -15.88
C ALA A 109 6.65 4.96 -15.34
N GLU A 110 5.73 5.34 -16.21
CA GLU A 110 4.44 5.93 -15.84
C GLU A 110 3.62 4.98 -14.97
N ILE A 111 3.36 3.75 -15.43
CA ILE A 111 2.52 2.78 -14.70
C ILE A 111 3.14 2.45 -13.32
N THR A 112 4.47 2.33 -13.26
CA THR A 112 5.19 2.09 -12.00
C THR A 112 5.11 3.28 -11.06
N ALA A 113 5.31 4.51 -11.55
CA ALA A 113 5.20 5.74 -10.77
C ALA A 113 3.78 5.94 -10.23
N GLN A 114 2.77 5.75 -11.09
CA GLN A 114 1.36 5.86 -10.72
C GLN A 114 0.98 4.89 -9.60
N THR A 115 1.47 3.65 -9.64
CA THR A 115 1.16 2.66 -8.62
C THR A 115 1.99 2.87 -7.35
N ASN A 116 3.31 2.84 -7.46
CA ASN A 116 4.18 2.68 -6.30
C ASN A 116 4.36 3.98 -5.50
N PHE A 117 4.27 5.14 -6.17
CA PHE A 117 4.45 6.45 -5.56
C PHE A 117 3.12 7.19 -5.39
N PHE A 118 2.47 7.57 -6.49
CA PHE A 118 1.25 8.40 -6.43
C PHE A 118 0.08 7.65 -5.78
N GLY A 119 -0.11 6.36 -6.10
CA GLY A 119 -1.13 5.55 -5.47
C GLY A 119 -0.94 5.40 -3.96
N THR A 120 0.31 5.20 -3.52
CA THR A 120 0.66 5.18 -2.09
C THR A 120 0.35 6.52 -1.41
N ILE A 121 0.68 7.65 -2.05
CA ILE A 121 0.33 8.99 -1.55
C ILE A 121 -1.18 9.15 -1.44
N ASN A 122 -1.95 8.73 -2.44
CA ASN A 122 -3.40 8.83 -2.43
C ASN A 122 -4.03 8.03 -1.28
N VAL A 123 -3.52 6.82 -1.02
CA VAL A 123 -3.94 6.02 0.14
C VAL A 123 -3.62 6.72 1.45
N CYS A 124 -2.41 7.27 1.58
CA CYS A 124 -2.01 8.04 2.76
C CYS A 124 -2.94 9.24 2.98
N ASN A 125 -3.17 10.06 1.95
CA ASN A 125 -4.02 11.25 2.05
C ASN A 125 -5.45 10.90 2.49
N ALA A 126 -6.01 9.80 2.00
CA ALA A 126 -7.37 9.38 2.36
C ALA A 126 -7.47 8.71 3.75
N LEU A 127 -6.45 7.96 4.17
CA LEU A 127 -6.49 7.19 5.43
C LEU A 127 -5.83 7.90 6.61
N PHE A 128 -4.93 8.86 6.39
CA PHE A 128 -4.26 9.59 7.47
C PHE A 128 -5.24 10.33 8.40
N PRO A 129 -6.31 10.97 7.90
CA PRO A 129 -7.33 11.58 8.77
C PRO A 129 -8.05 10.58 9.69
N LEU A 130 -7.93 9.27 9.44
CA LEU A 130 -8.57 8.21 10.20
C LEU A 130 -7.61 7.54 11.20
N LEU A 131 -6.32 7.90 11.19
CA LEU A 131 -5.34 7.32 12.10
C LEU A 131 -5.63 7.71 13.54
N ARG A 132 -5.58 6.74 14.44
CA ARG A 132 -5.63 6.99 15.88
C ARG A 132 -4.27 7.46 16.38
N ASP A 133 -4.22 8.15 17.52
CA ASP A 133 -2.99 8.77 18.06
C ASP A 133 -1.78 7.81 18.17
N HIS A 134 -2.04 6.53 18.43
CA HIS A 134 -1.00 5.51 18.58
C HIS A 134 -0.70 4.73 17.29
N ALA A 135 -1.28 5.14 16.16
CA ALA A 135 -1.19 4.39 14.92
C ALA A 135 0.26 4.26 14.42
N ARG A 136 0.48 3.27 13.59
CA ARG A 136 1.77 3.01 12.92
C ARG A 136 1.55 2.83 11.43
N ILE A 137 2.42 3.44 10.63
CA ILE A 137 2.41 3.32 9.18
C ILE A 137 3.70 2.60 8.76
N VAL A 138 3.58 1.65 7.84
CA VAL A 138 4.70 0.94 7.22
C VAL A 138 4.58 1.09 5.72
N ASN A 139 5.53 1.79 5.09
CA ASN A 139 5.65 1.84 3.64
C ASN A 139 6.69 0.80 3.21
N VAL A 140 6.24 -0.27 2.57
CA VAL A 140 7.13 -1.32 2.05
C VAL A 140 7.80 -0.81 0.79
N SER A 141 9.10 -0.52 0.90
CA SER A 141 9.94 -0.10 -0.23
C SER A 141 10.81 -1.26 -0.71
N SER A 142 11.91 -0.96 -1.41
CA SER A 142 12.85 -1.92 -1.97
C SER A 142 14.27 -1.41 -1.90
N ARG A 143 15.25 -2.32 -1.95
CA ARG A 143 16.65 -1.98 -2.20
C ARG A 143 16.84 -1.22 -3.52
N ALA A 144 15.96 -1.41 -4.49
CA ALA A 144 15.94 -0.63 -5.74
C ALA A 144 15.62 0.86 -5.52
N GLY A 145 15.01 1.22 -4.38
CA GLY A 145 14.72 2.61 -4.00
C GLY A 145 15.84 3.32 -3.26
N MET A 146 17.02 2.69 -3.11
CA MET A 146 18.17 3.35 -2.47
C MET A 146 18.65 4.52 -3.34
N LEU A 147 18.80 5.69 -2.74
CA LEU A 147 19.16 6.92 -3.45
C LEU A 147 20.56 6.87 -4.08
N ASP A 148 21.46 6.02 -3.56
CA ASP A 148 22.78 5.78 -4.16
C ASP A 148 22.72 5.12 -5.54
N SER A 149 21.59 4.51 -5.90
CA SER A 149 21.35 3.97 -7.24
C SER A 149 21.03 5.06 -8.28
N ILE A 150 20.70 6.28 -7.84
CA ILE A 150 20.37 7.41 -8.71
C ILE A 150 21.67 8.01 -9.24
N LYS A 151 21.90 7.86 -10.55
CA LYS A 151 23.12 8.32 -11.22
C LYS A 151 23.21 9.85 -11.29
N ASN A 152 22.09 10.55 -11.47
CA ASN A 152 22.06 12.00 -11.54
C ASN A 152 22.32 12.59 -10.13
N PRO A 153 23.44 13.31 -9.92
CA PRO A 153 23.80 13.81 -8.59
C PRO A 153 22.88 14.93 -8.10
N GLU A 154 22.32 15.75 -9.01
CA GLU A 154 21.39 16.83 -8.66
C GLU A 154 20.05 16.26 -8.18
N ILE A 155 19.48 15.31 -8.93
CA ILE A 155 18.26 14.60 -8.50
C ILE A 155 18.50 13.92 -7.15
N ARG A 156 19.65 13.25 -6.99
CA ARG A 156 19.99 12.59 -5.72
C ARG A 156 20.08 13.60 -4.57
N GLN A 157 20.71 14.75 -4.77
CA GLN A 157 20.80 15.81 -3.76
C GLN A 157 19.42 16.36 -3.38
N ASN A 158 18.54 16.56 -4.36
CA ASN A 158 17.19 17.04 -4.10
C ASN A 158 16.36 16.03 -3.28
N LEU A 159 16.54 14.73 -3.51
CA LEU A 159 15.83 13.67 -2.78
C LEU A 159 16.35 13.43 -1.35
N ILE A 160 17.63 13.68 -1.07
CA ILE A 160 18.20 13.59 0.29
C ILE A 160 18.04 14.89 1.10
N ALA A 161 17.63 15.98 0.46
CA ALA A 161 17.51 17.26 1.12
C ALA A 161 16.45 17.18 2.24
N HIS A 162 16.77 17.73 3.41
CA HIS A 162 15.82 17.80 4.54
C HIS A 162 14.62 18.70 4.24
N THR A 163 14.69 19.47 3.15
CA THR A 163 13.64 20.33 2.61
C THR A 163 12.77 19.63 1.56
N ALA A 164 13.04 18.37 1.22
CA ALA A 164 12.25 17.65 0.22
C ALA A 164 10.80 17.55 0.69
N THR A 165 9.88 18.01 -0.16
CA THR A 165 8.44 17.91 0.06
C THR A 165 7.85 16.84 -0.85
N ILE A 166 6.63 16.39 -0.55
CA ILE A 166 5.90 15.49 -1.46
C ILE A 166 5.77 16.14 -2.85
N GLU A 167 5.54 17.44 -2.91
CA GLU A 167 5.46 18.22 -4.14
C GLU A 167 6.78 18.20 -4.93
N SER A 168 7.91 18.55 -4.29
CA SER A 168 9.20 18.57 -4.99
C SER A 168 9.63 17.19 -5.50
N VAL A 169 9.31 16.12 -4.74
CA VAL A 169 9.57 14.74 -5.18
C VAL A 169 8.63 14.34 -6.31
N SER A 170 7.37 14.79 -6.27
CA SER A 170 6.40 14.56 -7.33
C SER A 170 6.81 15.23 -8.63
N ASP A 171 7.36 16.45 -8.58
CA ASP A 171 7.85 17.16 -9.76
C ASP A 171 9.01 16.43 -10.42
N ILE A 172 9.98 15.96 -9.64
CA ILE A 172 11.09 15.13 -10.15
C ILE A 172 10.55 13.87 -10.86
N LEU A 173 9.55 13.22 -10.26
CA LEU A 173 8.98 12.00 -10.83
C LEU A 173 8.14 12.30 -12.09
N ASN A 174 7.39 13.41 -12.10
CA ASN A 174 6.64 13.87 -13.25
C ASN A 174 7.56 14.24 -14.41
N ASP A 175 8.72 14.84 -14.15
CA ASP A 175 9.72 15.12 -15.18
C ASP A 175 10.39 13.85 -15.72
N PHE A 176 10.51 12.81 -14.89
CA PHE A 176 11.05 11.51 -15.31
C PHE A 176 10.11 10.70 -16.21
N ILE A 177 8.78 10.84 -16.03
CA ILE A 177 7.78 10.09 -16.80
C ILE A 177 7.28 10.83 -18.07
N LYS A 178 7.75 12.06 -18.31
CA LYS A 178 7.54 12.80 -19.56
C LYS A 178 8.41 12.24 -20.68
#